data_AF-A0A3N5SHM6-F1
#
_entry.id   AF-A0A3N5SHM6-F1
#
_cell.length_a   1.000
_cell.length_b   1.000
_cell.length_c   1.000
_cell.angle_alpha   90.00
_cell.angle_beta   90.00
_cell.angle_gamma   90.00
#
_symmetry.space_group_name_H-M   'P 1'
#
loop_
_entity.id
_entity.type
_entity.pdbx_description
1 polymer ?
#
loop_
_entity_poly.entity_id
_entity_poly.type
_entity_poly.pdbx_seq_one_letter_code
_entity_poly.pdbx_strand_id
1 'polypeptide(L)'
;PAGENLVRFAAIMNDADRAAARSGIGAVMGSKNLKAVAIRGTKGVRVADAEEFLRPLLISKHVKKADLGIALEEFGTPLFVDIMNANNAMPTKNFKEGFFDDGDLINGAEMIDKTLVRSKACFGCSLNCGRNTRLPADSPYSGRGDGPEYETIFALGSNILVNDIFAVTKMNYICNEMGIDTMDAGSTIAAIMELVELGKLSEKEIGYPVEWGDAEASMRLLEDIAMVRGFGKIAALGGRHVAEKYGAPEVFMGSKGQGFAGYHPRAMVGQGLLYATSPEGGNHTTGNTVQQEINGIPEPMDPFTAEGKAELVIRRQNETAFVECCGVCVFPYMLIEGSTQILAELYSAAVGKKYTEAEVRVLGERAFNVERLFNQKLGFNRKDDTLPKRLTQEPHNEGIGEGNVVPLDEMLDEYYRLRGWDKNGMITEKKLRELSLA
;
A
#
# COMPACT_ATOMS: atom_id res chain seq x y z
N PRO A 1 18.26 -7.06 -8.82
CA PRO A 1 18.33 -8.44 -9.39
C PRO A 1 16.95 -9.02 -9.71
N ALA A 2 15.95 -8.81 -8.83
CA ALA A 2 14.62 -9.36 -8.97
C ALA A 2 13.94 -9.03 -10.31
N GLY A 3 14.08 -7.79 -10.80
CA GLY A 3 13.58 -7.39 -12.12
C GLY A 3 14.22 -8.17 -13.27
N GLU A 4 15.54 -8.36 -13.25
CA GLU A 4 16.27 -9.13 -14.27
C GLU A 4 15.84 -10.60 -14.29
N ASN A 5 15.52 -11.15 -13.11
CA ASN A 5 15.06 -12.53 -12.95
C ASN A 5 13.54 -12.69 -13.06
N LEU A 6 12.80 -11.64 -13.44
CA LEU A 6 11.35 -11.66 -13.66
C LEU A 6 10.53 -12.09 -12.44
N VAL A 7 10.98 -11.74 -11.22
CA VAL A 7 10.19 -11.92 -10.00
C VAL A 7 8.90 -11.12 -10.13
N ARG A 8 7.73 -11.74 -9.92
CA ARG A 8 6.43 -11.14 -10.28
C ARG A 8 6.04 -9.88 -9.52
N PHE A 9 6.72 -9.61 -8.42
CA PHE A 9 6.58 -8.43 -7.57
C PHE A 9 7.91 -7.66 -7.48
N ALA A 10 8.69 -7.67 -8.56
CA ALA A 10 9.86 -6.83 -8.70
C ALA A 10 9.50 -5.35 -8.86
N ALA A 11 10.21 -4.51 -8.14
CA ALA A 11 10.10 -3.06 -8.10
C ALA A 11 11.05 -2.36 -9.09
N ILE A 12 10.76 -1.09 -9.38
CA ILE A 12 11.72 -0.16 -9.97
C ILE A 12 12.20 0.81 -8.88
N MET A 13 13.51 0.82 -8.62
CA MET A 13 14.14 1.67 -7.61
C MET A 13 14.72 2.93 -8.25
N ASN A 14 14.62 4.06 -7.56
CA ASN A 14 15.27 5.33 -7.91
C ASN A 14 15.78 6.04 -6.65
N ASP A 15 16.73 6.97 -6.82
CA ASP A 15 17.36 7.72 -5.71
C ASP A 15 17.79 6.84 -4.51
N ALA A 16 18.35 5.67 -4.86
CA ALA A 16 18.70 4.53 -4.01
C ALA A 16 17.49 3.77 -3.42
N ASP A 17 16.56 4.47 -2.77
CA ASP A 17 15.58 3.83 -1.88
C ASP A 17 14.10 4.18 -2.18
N ARG A 18 13.83 4.98 -3.23
CA ARG A 18 12.45 5.27 -3.66
C ARG A 18 11.99 4.17 -4.61
N ALA A 19 10.78 3.66 -4.38
CA ALA A 19 10.27 2.51 -5.13
C ALA A 19 8.97 2.83 -5.85
N ALA A 20 8.93 2.53 -7.15
CA ALA A 20 7.69 2.18 -7.83
C ALA A 20 7.59 0.64 -7.74
N ALA A 21 6.95 0.19 -6.66
CA ALA A 21 7.19 -1.15 -6.13
C ALA A 21 6.25 -2.23 -6.68
N ARG A 22 4.94 -1.96 -6.61
CA ARG A 22 3.92 -3.00 -6.71
C ARG A 22 3.60 -3.38 -8.16
N SER A 23 2.83 -4.44 -8.32
CA SER A 23 2.30 -4.92 -9.61
C SER A 23 3.37 -5.41 -10.61
N GLY A 24 4.59 -5.68 -10.14
CA GLY A 24 5.62 -6.35 -10.95
C GLY A 24 6.20 -5.51 -12.08
N ILE A 25 6.12 -4.18 -11.99
CA ILE A 25 6.61 -3.30 -13.06
C ILE A 25 8.13 -3.45 -13.30
N GLY A 26 8.91 -3.82 -12.28
CA GLY A 26 10.33 -4.14 -12.41
C GLY A 26 10.58 -5.40 -13.23
N ALA A 27 9.68 -6.39 -13.18
CA ALA A 27 9.75 -7.58 -14.02
C ALA A 27 9.44 -7.24 -15.48
N VAL A 28 8.49 -6.33 -15.72
CA VAL A 28 8.21 -5.81 -17.07
C VAL A 28 9.44 -5.10 -17.63
N MET A 29 10.11 -4.26 -16.82
CA MET A 29 11.34 -3.59 -17.20
C MET A 29 12.47 -4.58 -17.53
N GLY A 30 12.68 -5.59 -16.68
CA GLY A 30 13.67 -6.64 -16.91
C GLY A 30 13.37 -7.53 -18.12
N SER A 31 12.10 -7.85 -18.39
CA SER A 31 11.69 -8.61 -19.59
C SER A 31 12.05 -7.92 -20.90
N LYS A 32 12.29 -6.61 -20.86
CA LYS A 32 12.73 -5.79 -22.00
C LYS A 32 14.25 -5.63 -22.06
N ASN A 33 15.01 -6.35 -21.22
CA ASN A 33 16.45 -6.19 -21.04
C ASN A 33 16.86 -4.74 -20.75
N LEU A 34 16.00 -3.98 -20.07
CA LEU A 34 16.25 -2.59 -19.71
C LEU A 34 16.72 -2.52 -18.26
N LYS A 35 18.01 -2.21 -18.04
CA LYS A 35 18.59 -2.17 -16.68
C LYS A 35 18.24 -0.88 -15.92
N ALA A 36 18.31 0.26 -16.58
CA ALA A 36 18.12 1.56 -15.97
C ALA A 36 17.72 2.61 -17.01
N VAL A 37 17.13 3.71 -16.54
CA VAL A 37 16.93 4.94 -17.30
C VAL A 37 17.59 6.07 -16.52
N ALA A 38 18.60 6.72 -17.11
CA ALA A 38 19.29 7.85 -16.50
C ALA A 38 18.85 9.15 -17.18
N ILE A 39 18.37 10.11 -16.38
CA ILE A 39 17.81 11.37 -16.87
C ILE A 39 18.54 12.55 -16.24
N ARG A 40 18.92 13.54 -17.06
CA ARG A 40 19.41 14.84 -16.60
C ARG A 40 18.70 15.95 -17.36
N GLY A 41 17.95 16.78 -16.64
CA GLY A 41 17.28 17.97 -17.17
C GLY A 41 17.83 19.25 -16.55
N THR A 42 18.02 20.29 -17.37
CA THR A 42 18.47 21.63 -16.91
C THR A 42 17.49 22.74 -17.31
N LYS A 43 16.35 22.38 -17.92
CA LYS A 43 15.31 23.31 -18.31
C LYS A 43 14.31 23.48 -17.16
N GLY A 44 13.74 24.68 -17.03
CA GLY A 44 12.61 24.91 -16.15
C GLY A 44 11.31 24.33 -16.71
N VAL A 45 10.39 23.97 -15.82
CA VAL A 45 9.00 23.65 -16.16
C VAL A 45 8.21 24.96 -16.21
N ARG A 46 7.44 25.17 -17.28
CA ARG A 46 6.61 26.37 -17.42
C ARG A 46 5.20 26.04 -16.95
N VAL A 47 4.61 26.98 -16.20
CA VAL A 47 3.20 27.01 -15.83
C VAL A 47 2.54 28.21 -16.51
N ALA A 48 1.24 28.15 -16.75
CA ALA A 48 0.53 29.22 -17.43
C ALA A 48 0.45 30.51 -16.59
N ASP A 49 0.21 30.38 -15.28
CA ASP A 49 0.20 31.48 -14.33
C ASP A 49 1.11 31.16 -13.14
N ALA A 50 2.30 31.73 -13.12
CA ALA A 50 3.29 31.45 -12.08
C ALA A 50 2.94 32.09 -10.73
N GLU A 51 2.21 33.22 -10.72
CA GLU A 51 1.86 33.91 -9.48
C GLU A 51 0.77 33.14 -8.74
N GLU A 52 -0.31 32.78 -9.45
CA GLU A 52 -1.38 31.96 -8.88
C GLU A 52 -0.90 30.53 -8.56
N PHE A 53 0.04 29.96 -9.33
CA PHE A 53 0.58 28.63 -9.01
C PHE A 53 1.36 28.59 -7.69
N LEU A 54 1.98 29.70 -7.28
CA LEU A 54 2.71 29.79 -6.01
C LEU A 54 1.80 30.08 -4.81
N ARG A 55 0.60 30.62 -5.03
CA ARG A 55 -0.30 31.07 -3.96
C ARG A 55 -0.75 29.92 -3.05
N PRO A 56 -1.19 28.75 -3.57
CA PRO A 56 -1.53 27.62 -2.71
C PRO A 56 -0.30 26.95 -2.07
N LEU A 57 0.93 27.20 -2.53
CA LEU A 57 2.14 26.70 -1.84
C LEU A 57 2.38 27.39 -0.48
N LEU A 58 1.71 28.52 -0.20
CA LEU A 58 1.63 29.08 1.16
C LEU A 58 0.83 28.18 2.12
N ILE A 59 0.07 27.20 1.59
CA ILE A 59 -0.66 26.16 2.34
C ILE A 59 0.29 25.07 2.86
N SER A 60 1.54 24.98 2.38
CA SER A 60 2.59 24.16 3.01
C SER A 60 2.78 24.46 4.50
N LYS A 61 2.45 25.69 4.94
CA LYS A 61 2.40 26.07 6.36
C LYS A 61 1.27 25.39 7.13
N HIS A 62 0.16 25.04 6.48
CA HIS A 62 -0.97 24.35 7.11
C HIS A 62 -0.68 22.86 7.24
N VAL A 63 0.01 22.23 6.27
CA VAL A 63 0.49 20.84 6.40
C VAL A 63 1.30 20.65 7.69
N LYS A 64 2.23 21.58 7.97
CA LYS A 64 3.09 21.55 9.17
C LYS A 64 2.38 21.92 10.48
N LYS A 65 1.11 22.35 10.42
CA LYS A 65 0.30 22.71 11.59
C LYS A 65 -0.77 21.67 11.91
N ALA A 66 -1.04 20.74 10.99
CA ALA A 66 -1.93 19.62 11.25
C ALA A 66 -1.22 18.63 12.18
N ASP A 67 -1.92 18.14 13.22
CA ASP A 67 -1.34 17.23 14.21
C ASP A 67 -0.71 15.98 13.56
N LEU A 68 -1.40 15.37 12.60
CA LEU A 68 -0.86 14.23 11.85
C LEU A 68 0.33 14.63 10.95
N GLY A 69 0.39 15.88 10.46
CA GLY A 69 1.54 16.39 9.72
C GLY A 69 2.78 16.55 10.60
N ILE A 70 2.61 17.02 11.83
CA ILE A 70 3.68 17.09 12.84
C ILE A 70 4.16 15.69 13.19
N ALA A 71 3.24 14.77 13.48
CA ALA A 71 3.57 13.39 13.80
C ALA A 71 4.31 12.68 12.65
N LEU A 72 3.90 12.88 11.40
CA LEU A 72 4.59 12.33 10.22
C LEU A 72 5.98 12.94 9.99
N GLU A 73 6.20 14.22 10.34
CA GLU A 73 7.53 14.82 10.25
C GLU A 73 8.48 14.17 11.28
N GLU A 74 8.00 14.01 12.52
CA GLU A 74 8.75 13.43 13.64
C GLU A 74 8.99 11.93 13.46
N PHE A 75 7.92 11.13 13.37
CA PHE A 75 7.98 9.67 13.38
C PHE A 75 8.05 9.04 11.99
N GLY A 76 7.76 9.79 10.92
CA GLY A 76 7.55 9.20 9.59
C GLY A 76 6.28 8.36 9.54
N THR A 77 6.09 7.60 8.46
CA THR A 77 4.98 6.65 8.38
C THR A 77 4.99 5.57 9.48
N PRO A 78 6.13 5.13 10.06
CA PRO A 78 6.15 4.15 11.15
C PRO A 78 5.27 4.46 12.37
N LEU A 79 4.81 5.70 12.57
CA LEU A 79 3.79 6.01 13.58
C LEU A 79 2.51 5.17 13.45
N PHE A 80 2.20 4.72 12.23
CA PHE A 80 0.99 3.92 11.98
C PHE A 80 1.06 2.53 12.61
N VAL A 81 2.23 2.05 13.07
CA VAL A 81 2.32 0.85 13.91
C VAL A 81 1.50 1.06 15.17
N ASP A 82 1.75 2.14 15.91
CA ASP A 82 1.05 2.42 17.17
C ASP A 82 -0.44 2.71 16.94
N ILE A 83 -0.77 3.49 15.90
CA ILE A 83 -2.17 3.82 15.60
C ILE A 83 -2.95 2.56 15.23
N MET A 84 -2.43 1.70 14.35
CA MET A 84 -3.17 0.50 13.96
C MET A 84 -3.24 -0.50 15.11
N ASN A 85 -2.17 -0.66 15.89
CA ASN A 85 -2.17 -1.59 17.02
C ASN A 85 -3.19 -1.15 18.08
N ALA A 86 -3.23 0.14 18.41
CA ALA A 86 -4.20 0.69 19.37
C ALA A 86 -5.68 0.55 18.95
N ASN A 87 -5.94 0.27 17.67
CA ASN A 87 -7.28 0.08 17.12
C ASN A 87 -7.58 -1.38 16.73
N ASN A 88 -6.75 -2.34 17.14
CA ASN A 88 -6.82 -3.75 16.70
C ASN A 88 -6.87 -3.88 15.16
N ALA A 89 -6.24 -2.94 14.47
CA ALA A 89 -6.21 -2.84 13.02
C ALA A 89 -4.84 -3.21 12.43
N MET A 90 -3.87 -3.67 13.24
CA MET A 90 -2.51 -4.05 12.83
C MET A 90 -2.48 -5.54 12.45
N PRO A 91 -2.38 -5.90 11.16
CA PRO A 91 -2.40 -7.31 10.80
C PRO A 91 -1.18 -8.04 11.35
N THR A 92 -1.46 -9.15 12.01
CA THR A 92 -0.47 -9.99 12.69
C THR A 92 -0.63 -11.43 12.24
N LYS A 93 0.51 -12.11 12.06
CA LYS A 93 0.57 -13.54 11.68
C LYS A 93 -0.32 -13.88 10.48
N ASN A 94 -0.07 -13.23 9.34
CA ASN A 94 -0.86 -13.36 8.11
C ASN A 94 -2.36 -13.03 8.29
N PHE A 95 -2.66 -11.89 8.92
CA PHE A 95 -4.04 -11.42 9.19
C PHE A 95 -4.88 -12.39 10.04
N LYS A 96 -4.25 -13.29 10.81
CA LYS A 96 -4.99 -14.11 11.80
C LYS A 96 -5.49 -13.21 12.93
N GLU A 97 -4.62 -12.30 13.36
CA GLU A 97 -4.81 -11.36 14.46
C GLU A 97 -4.76 -9.91 13.96
N GLY A 98 -5.30 -8.98 14.76
CA GLY A 98 -5.29 -7.53 14.48
C GLY A 98 -4.47 -6.72 15.49
N PHE A 99 -3.79 -7.40 16.41
CA PHE A 99 -2.90 -6.81 17.39
C PHE A 99 -1.55 -7.52 17.36
N PHE A 100 -0.47 -6.80 17.60
CA PHE A 100 0.87 -7.36 17.76
C PHE A 100 1.41 -6.94 19.13
N ASP A 101 1.61 -7.91 20.02
CA ASP A 101 2.06 -7.65 21.40
C ASP A 101 3.37 -6.85 21.45
N ASP A 102 4.29 -7.15 20.54
CA ASP A 102 5.60 -6.52 20.45
C ASP A 102 5.63 -5.33 19.46
N GLY A 103 4.49 -4.67 19.23
CA GLY A 103 4.39 -3.54 18.30
C GLY A 103 5.31 -2.37 18.65
N ASP A 104 5.57 -2.15 19.93
CA ASP A 104 6.48 -1.11 20.43
C ASP A 104 7.95 -1.37 20.06
N LEU A 105 8.34 -2.62 19.84
CA LEU A 105 9.70 -3.01 19.41
C LEU A 105 9.98 -2.78 17.92
N ILE A 106 8.97 -2.35 17.15
CA ILE A 106 9.11 -2.09 15.72
C ILE A 106 8.45 -0.77 15.26
N ASN A 107 7.99 0.07 16.20
CA ASN A 107 7.28 1.32 15.87
C ASN A 107 8.21 2.49 15.49
N GLY A 108 7.61 3.66 15.27
CA GLY A 108 8.35 4.87 14.94
C GLY A 108 9.26 5.39 16.06
N ALA A 109 8.86 5.25 17.33
CA ALA A 109 9.67 5.68 18.47
C ALA A 109 10.95 4.85 18.59
N GLU A 110 10.80 3.52 18.48
CA GLU A 110 11.92 2.58 18.47
C GLU A 110 12.87 2.83 17.28
N MET A 111 12.32 3.12 16.09
CA MET A 111 13.13 3.50 14.94
C MET A 111 13.97 4.75 15.21
N ILE A 112 13.36 5.79 15.79
CA ILE A 112 14.03 7.05 16.13
C ILE A 112 15.19 6.79 17.10
N ASP A 113 14.95 6.00 18.15
CA ASP A 113 15.96 5.73 19.18
C ASP A 113 17.13 4.90 18.64
N LYS A 114 16.83 3.85 17.87
CA LYS A 114 17.83 2.82 17.55
C LYS A 114 18.47 2.93 16.17
N THR A 115 17.77 3.46 15.17
CA THR A 115 18.21 3.33 13.76
C THR A 115 18.24 4.64 12.99
N LEU A 116 17.45 5.64 13.36
CA LEU A 116 17.29 6.87 12.59
C LEU A 116 18.55 7.73 12.65
N VAL A 117 19.05 8.11 11.46
CA VAL A 117 20.12 9.11 11.34
C VAL A 117 19.52 10.50 11.11
N ARG A 118 18.53 10.60 10.22
CA ARG A 118 17.82 11.85 9.89
C ARG A 118 16.59 11.58 9.03
N SER A 119 15.66 12.53 9.04
CA SER A 119 14.56 12.61 8.06
C SER A 119 15.07 13.08 6.69
N LYS A 120 14.38 12.67 5.61
CA LYS A 120 14.72 12.97 4.20
C LYS A 120 13.48 13.38 3.40
N ALA A 121 13.63 14.46 2.64
CA ALA A 121 12.59 14.98 1.74
C ALA A 121 12.65 14.34 0.35
N CYS A 122 11.47 14.20 -0.29
CA CYS A 122 11.40 14.15 -1.75
C CYS A 122 11.61 15.56 -2.35
N PHE A 123 11.78 15.65 -3.67
CA PHE A 123 11.89 16.92 -4.37
C PHE A 123 10.69 17.85 -4.06
N GLY A 124 10.97 19.08 -3.62
CA GLY A 124 9.95 20.09 -3.33
C GLY A 124 9.08 19.81 -2.10
N CYS A 125 9.34 18.75 -1.33
CA CYS A 125 8.49 18.34 -0.21
C CYS A 125 8.89 19.04 1.10
N SER A 126 7.91 19.53 1.86
CA SER A 126 8.12 20.13 3.19
C SER A 126 7.86 19.18 4.36
N LEU A 127 7.30 17.98 4.12
CA LEU A 127 6.91 17.02 5.16
C LEU A 127 8.07 16.15 5.65
N ASN A 128 9.07 15.90 4.79
CA ASN A 128 10.27 15.11 5.12
C ASN A 128 10.01 13.69 5.63
N CYS A 129 8.93 13.01 5.22
CA CYS A 129 8.52 11.72 5.80
C CYS A 129 9.54 10.58 5.64
N GLY A 130 10.46 10.64 4.65
CA GLY A 130 11.45 9.57 4.44
C GLY A 130 12.42 9.46 5.61
N ARG A 131 12.84 8.24 5.94
CA ARG A 131 13.71 7.95 7.09
C ARG A 131 15.07 7.47 6.59
N ASN A 132 16.16 8.19 6.83
CA ASN A 132 17.50 7.65 6.57
C ASN A 132 17.98 6.93 7.82
N THR A 133 18.20 5.63 7.73
CA THR A 133 18.53 4.77 8.87
C THR A 133 19.92 4.16 8.73
N ARG A 134 20.49 3.74 9.86
CA ARG A 134 21.78 3.05 9.94
C ARG A 134 21.71 2.01 11.04
N LEU A 135 22.16 0.80 10.71
CA LEU A 135 22.28 -0.30 11.65
C LEU A 135 23.71 -0.35 12.21
N PRO A 136 23.89 -0.65 13.51
CA PRO A 136 25.21 -0.69 14.15
C PRO A 136 26.21 -1.58 13.41
N ALA A 137 27.48 -1.20 13.38
CA ALA A 137 28.52 -1.92 12.62
C ALA A 137 28.87 -3.29 13.23
N ASP A 138 28.64 -3.45 14.53
CA ASP A 138 28.80 -4.67 15.31
C ASP A 138 27.55 -5.55 15.32
N SER A 139 26.43 -5.08 14.75
CA SER A 139 25.22 -5.89 14.56
C SER A 139 25.40 -6.88 13.40
N PRO A 140 24.85 -8.11 13.50
CA PRO A 140 24.75 -9.02 12.36
C PRO A 140 23.96 -8.42 11.19
N TYR A 141 23.17 -7.38 11.46
CA TYR A 141 22.33 -6.68 10.50
C TYR A 141 22.95 -5.39 9.94
N SER A 142 24.24 -5.14 10.15
CA SER A 142 24.89 -3.88 9.74
C SER A 142 24.55 -3.42 8.30
N GLY A 143 24.39 -2.10 8.15
CA GLY A 143 23.95 -1.51 6.88
C GLY A 143 23.44 -0.08 7.02
N ARG A 144 23.13 0.55 5.89
CA ARG A 144 22.59 1.90 5.82
C ARG A 144 21.74 2.05 4.56
N GLY A 145 20.59 2.71 4.67
CA GLY A 145 19.70 3.00 3.56
C GLY A 145 18.60 3.97 4.00
N ASP A 146 17.51 4.05 3.23
CA ASP A 146 16.27 4.68 3.69
C ASP A 146 15.20 3.64 4.05
N GLY A 147 14.24 4.05 4.87
CA GLY A 147 13.18 3.23 5.43
C GLY A 147 13.60 2.49 6.71
N PRO A 148 12.80 1.52 7.18
CA PRO A 148 11.55 1.08 6.54
C PRO A 148 10.42 2.11 6.66
N GLU A 149 9.49 2.08 5.71
CA GLU A 149 8.19 2.75 5.85
C GLU A 149 7.21 1.80 6.58
N TYR A 150 6.09 2.31 7.08
CA TYR A 150 5.06 1.55 7.81
C TYR A 150 4.72 0.21 7.19
N GLU A 151 4.42 0.20 5.89
CA GLU A 151 4.02 -1.01 5.17
C GLU A 151 5.10 -2.09 5.15
N THR A 152 6.37 -1.67 5.17
CA THR A 152 7.49 -2.60 5.26
C THR A 152 7.64 -3.15 6.67
N ILE A 153 7.37 -2.33 7.69
CA ILE A 153 7.35 -2.77 9.09
C ILE A 153 6.23 -3.77 9.33
N PHE A 154 5.02 -3.52 8.81
CA PHE A 154 3.94 -4.50 8.84
C PHE A 154 4.38 -5.79 8.13
N ALA A 155 4.74 -5.70 6.85
CA ALA A 155 4.89 -6.87 5.99
C ALA A 155 6.05 -7.78 6.42
N LEU A 156 7.15 -7.20 6.92
CA LEU A 156 8.37 -7.91 7.32
C LEU A 156 8.56 -7.92 8.86
N GLY A 157 7.57 -7.45 9.61
CA GLY A 157 7.54 -7.44 11.08
C GLY A 157 6.32 -8.21 11.58
N SER A 158 5.27 -7.51 11.99
CA SER A 158 4.06 -8.10 12.61
C SER A 158 3.43 -9.22 11.78
N ASN A 159 3.40 -9.08 10.46
CA ASN A 159 2.75 -10.06 9.59
C ASN A 159 3.45 -11.43 9.59
N ILE A 160 4.75 -11.44 9.90
CA ILE A 160 5.60 -12.63 10.00
C ILE A 160 6.14 -12.87 11.41
N LEU A 161 5.63 -12.13 12.41
CA LEU A 161 6.01 -12.17 13.83
C LEU A 161 7.48 -11.80 14.14
N VAL A 162 8.12 -10.98 13.30
CA VAL A 162 9.46 -10.45 13.61
C VAL A 162 9.31 -9.17 14.43
N ASN A 163 9.90 -9.16 15.63
CA ASN A 163 9.81 -8.09 16.63
C ASN A 163 11.13 -7.33 16.86
N ASP A 164 12.05 -7.35 15.89
CA ASP A 164 13.34 -6.65 15.99
C ASP A 164 13.45 -5.60 14.88
N ILE A 165 13.42 -4.31 15.26
CA ILE A 165 13.55 -3.20 14.32
C ILE A 165 14.82 -3.26 13.47
N PHE A 166 15.93 -3.82 13.99
CA PHE A 166 17.15 -3.98 13.22
C PHE A 166 16.99 -5.05 12.12
N ALA A 167 16.34 -6.16 12.45
CA ALA A 167 16.04 -7.22 11.49
C ALA A 167 15.07 -6.74 10.41
N VAL A 168 13.99 -6.06 10.79
CA VAL A 168 13.02 -5.46 9.85
C VAL A 168 13.71 -4.47 8.92
N THR A 169 14.55 -3.58 9.46
CA THR A 169 15.30 -2.59 8.68
C THR A 169 16.30 -3.26 7.74
N LYS A 170 16.92 -4.37 8.13
CA LYS A 170 17.83 -5.12 7.26
C LYS A 170 17.10 -5.81 6.12
N MET A 171 15.93 -6.41 6.38
CA MET A 171 15.08 -6.98 5.34
C MET A 171 14.61 -5.90 4.34
N ASN A 172 14.27 -4.70 4.82
CA ASN A 172 14.01 -3.54 3.96
C ASN A 172 15.20 -3.23 3.03
N TYR A 173 16.43 -3.16 3.55
CA TYR A 173 17.61 -2.93 2.72
C TYR A 173 17.81 -4.02 1.66
N ILE A 174 17.56 -5.29 2.02
CA ILE A 174 17.63 -6.40 1.05
C ILE A 174 16.61 -6.18 -0.06
N CYS A 175 15.36 -5.83 0.27
CA CYS A 175 14.33 -5.55 -0.73
C CYS A 175 14.71 -4.38 -1.65
N ASN A 176 15.24 -3.27 -1.10
CA ASN A 176 15.67 -2.12 -1.88
C ASN A 176 16.81 -2.48 -2.85
N GLU A 177 17.86 -3.14 -2.37
CA GLU A 177 19.01 -3.55 -3.20
C GLU A 177 18.63 -4.58 -4.26
N MET A 178 17.74 -5.51 -3.91
CA MET A 178 17.27 -6.54 -4.84
C MET A 178 16.24 -6.02 -5.84
N GLY A 179 15.54 -4.93 -5.51
CA GLY A 179 14.44 -4.35 -6.27
C GLY A 179 13.16 -5.16 -6.15
N ILE A 180 12.68 -5.40 -4.92
CA ILE A 180 11.47 -6.18 -4.61
C ILE A 180 10.46 -5.32 -3.86
N ASP A 181 9.16 -5.47 -4.15
CA ASP A 181 8.08 -4.95 -3.30
C ASP A 181 8.08 -5.64 -1.93
N THR A 182 8.26 -4.86 -0.86
CA THR A 182 8.30 -5.36 0.51
C THR A 182 6.95 -5.95 0.95
N MET A 183 5.83 -5.41 0.48
CA MET A 183 4.49 -5.89 0.84
C MET A 183 4.20 -7.26 0.24
N ASP A 184 4.37 -7.41 -1.08
CA ASP A 184 4.18 -8.72 -1.73
C ASP A 184 5.22 -9.75 -1.28
N ALA A 185 6.45 -9.32 -0.96
CA ALA A 185 7.45 -10.21 -0.37
C ALA A 185 7.01 -10.70 1.02
N GLY A 186 6.63 -9.80 1.92
CA GLY A 186 6.16 -10.16 3.26
C GLY A 186 4.87 -11.00 3.25
N SER A 187 3.91 -10.67 2.38
CA SER A 187 2.71 -11.48 2.15
C SER A 187 3.04 -12.89 1.65
N THR A 188 4.04 -13.01 0.75
CA THR A 188 4.52 -14.31 0.25
C THR A 188 5.18 -15.13 1.36
N ILE A 189 6.03 -14.51 2.18
CA ILE A 189 6.71 -15.16 3.31
C ILE A 189 5.68 -15.61 4.36
N ALA A 190 4.71 -14.76 4.71
CA ALA A 190 3.66 -15.10 5.65
C ALA A 190 2.80 -16.29 5.18
N ALA A 191 2.46 -16.34 3.89
CA ALA A 191 1.78 -17.50 3.30
C ALA A 191 2.64 -18.77 3.37
N ILE A 192 3.96 -18.67 3.16
CA ILE A 192 4.89 -19.80 3.28
C ILE A 192 4.94 -20.32 4.72
N MET A 193 5.11 -19.44 5.71
CA MET A 193 5.10 -19.81 7.13
C MET A 193 3.79 -20.49 7.53
N GLU A 194 2.64 -19.98 7.07
CA GLU A 194 1.35 -20.60 7.34
C GLU A 194 1.20 -21.98 6.69
N LEU A 195 1.71 -22.18 5.46
CA LEU A 195 1.71 -23.50 4.82
C LEU A 195 2.59 -24.52 5.56
N VAL A 196 3.71 -24.08 6.12
CA VAL A 196 4.57 -24.91 6.97
C VAL A 196 3.86 -25.26 8.28
N GLU A 197 3.24 -24.28 8.95
CA GLU A 197 2.44 -24.49 10.17
C GLU A 197 1.29 -25.50 9.93
N LEU A 198 0.66 -25.45 8.75
CA LEU A 198 -0.40 -26.39 8.35
C LEU A 198 0.12 -27.76 7.87
N GLY A 199 1.44 -27.97 7.79
CA GLY A 199 2.05 -29.21 7.29
C GLY A 199 1.85 -29.45 5.79
N LYS A 200 1.43 -28.43 5.03
CA LYS A 200 1.21 -28.49 3.58
C LYS A 200 2.48 -28.26 2.77
N LEU A 201 3.45 -27.55 3.35
CA LEU A 201 4.79 -27.33 2.81
C LEU A 201 5.82 -27.84 3.81
N SER A 202 6.78 -28.65 3.36
CA SER A 202 7.85 -29.14 4.24
C SER A 202 9.10 -28.26 4.14
N GLU A 203 9.77 -28.02 5.26
CA GLU A 203 11.05 -27.29 5.31
C GLU A 203 12.15 -27.99 4.50
N LYS A 204 12.05 -29.31 4.32
CA LYS A 204 12.93 -30.06 3.43
C LYS A 204 12.81 -29.60 1.96
N GLU A 205 11.62 -29.24 1.53
CA GLU A 205 11.38 -28.71 0.18
C GLU A 205 11.87 -27.26 0.05
N ILE A 206 11.78 -26.48 1.13
CA ILE A 206 12.35 -25.13 1.21
C ILE A 206 13.89 -25.18 1.18
N GLY A 207 14.47 -26.16 1.90
CA GLY A 207 15.90 -26.39 2.03
C GLY A 207 16.50 -25.89 3.36
N TYR A 208 15.68 -25.33 4.25
CA TYR A 208 16.04 -24.86 5.59
C TYR A 208 14.77 -24.64 6.43
N PRO A 209 14.89 -24.58 7.78
CA PRO A 209 13.75 -24.29 8.65
C PRO A 209 13.13 -22.93 8.38
N VAL A 210 11.80 -22.84 8.48
CA VAL A 210 11.06 -21.58 8.33
C VAL A 210 9.94 -21.56 9.36
N GLU A 211 10.15 -20.78 10.42
CA GLU A 211 9.22 -20.61 11.54
C GLU A 211 8.74 -19.16 11.61
N TRP A 212 7.59 -18.93 12.23
CA TRP A 212 7.13 -17.56 12.55
C TRP A 212 8.17 -16.85 13.42
N GLY A 213 8.46 -15.59 13.10
CA GLY A 213 9.45 -14.77 13.80
C GLY A 213 10.90 -15.05 13.42
N ASP A 214 11.18 -15.99 12.53
CA ASP A 214 12.55 -16.26 12.07
C ASP A 214 13.01 -15.22 11.04
N ALA A 215 13.69 -14.18 11.53
CA ALA A 215 14.26 -13.12 10.70
C ALA A 215 15.35 -13.61 9.76
N GLU A 216 16.20 -14.55 10.16
CA GLU A 216 17.32 -15.03 9.34
C GLU A 216 16.80 -15.87 8.16
N ALA A 217 15.85 -16.77 8.42
CA ALA A 217 15.18 -17.54 7.37
C ALA A 217 14.42 -16.62 6.40
N SER A 218 13.79 -15.56 6.92
CA SER A 218 13.09 -14.56 6.10
C SER A 218 14.05 -13.79 5.19
N MET A 219 15.19 -13.31 5.71
CA MET A 219 16.24 -12.67 4.89
C MET A 219 16.76 -13.59 3.80
N ARG A 220 17.03 -14.85 4.14
CA ARG A 220 17.49 -15.86 3.17
C ARG A 220 16.44 -16.11 2.09
N LEU A 221 15.15 -16.16 2.47
CA LEU A 221 14.06 -16.35 1.52
C LEU A 221 13.91 -15.16 0.58
N LEU A 222 14.08 -13.93 1.06
CA LEU A 222 14.11 -12.72 0.22
C LEU A 222 15.23 -12.78 -0.83
N GLU A 223 16.43 -13.19 -0.44
CA GLU A 223 17.54 -13.37 -1.38
C GLU A 223 17.25 -14.49 -2.40
N ASP A 224 16.72 -15.63 -1.92
CA ASP A 224 16.39 -16.76 -2.77
C ASP A 224 15.31 -16.40 -3.80
N ILE A 225 14.31 -15.61 -3.40
CA ILE A 225 13.29 -15.02 -4.28
C ILE A 225 13.95 -14.13 -5.32
N ALA A 226 14.74 -13.14 -4.90
CA ALA A 226 15.37 -12.18 -5.79
C ALA A 226 16.27 -12.84 -6.85
N MET A 227 16.97 -13.89 -6.44
CA MET A 227 17.92 -14.63 -7.25
C MET A 227 17.31 -15.84 -7.95
N VAL A 228 16.02 -16.13 -7.71
CA VAL A 228 15.26 -17.23 -8.32
C VAL A 228 16.02 -18.57 -8.17
N ARG A 229 16.51 -18.83 -6.95
CA ARG A 229 17.28 -20.04 -6.59
C ARG A 229 16.56 -20.85 -5.51
N GLY A 230 16.85 -22.14 -5.42
CA GLY A 230 16.20 -23.03 -4.45
C GLY A 230 14.67 -22.95 -4.52
N PHE A 231 14.03 -22.83 -3.36
CA PHE A 231 12.58 -22.61 -3.23
C PHE A 231 12.13 -21.23 -3.73
N GLY A 232 13.04 -20.26 -3.79
CA GLY A 232 12.82 -18.94 -4.38
C GLY A 232 12.29 -18.98 -5.82
N LYS A 233 12.52 -20.06 -6.58
CA LYS A 233 11.90 -20.28 -7.90
C LYS A 233 10.37 -20.32 -7.86
N ILE A 234 9.81 -20.87 -6.78
CA ILE A 234 8.37 -20.97 -6.57
C ILE A 234 7.88 -19.68 -5.91
N ALA A 235 8.58 -19.22 -4.86
CA ALA A 235 8.20 -18.02 -4.12
C ALA A 235 8.25 -16.73 -4.96
N ALA A 236 9.12 -16.64 -5.97
CA ALA A 236 9.18 -15.52 -6.92
C ALA A 236 7.91 -15.34 -7.77
N LEU A 237 7.00 -16.32 -7.79
CA LEU A 237 5.69 -16.21 -8.43
C LEU A 237 4.63 -15.51 -7.56
N GLY A 238 4.94 -15.26 -6.29
CA GLY A 238 4.09 -14.54 -5.33
C GLY A 238 3.21 -15.44 -4.47
N GLY A 239 2.77 -14.91 -3.33
CA GLY A 239 2.00 -15.64 -2.31
C GLY A 239 0.77 -16.36 -2.84
N ARG A 240 0.04 -15.75 -3.79
CA ARG A 240 -1.11 -16.40 -4.45
C ARG A 240 -0.71 -17.72 -5.14
N HIS A 241 0.35 -17.69 -5.94
CA HIS A 241 0.81 -18.89 -6.67
C HIS A 241 1.36 -19.95 -5.72
N VAL A 242 2.04 -19.54 -4.65
CA VAL A 242 2.50 -20.47 -3.61
C VAL A 242 1.31 -21.15 -2.93
N ALA A 243 0.34 -20.37 -2.45
CA ALA A 243 -0.86 -20.86 -1.77
C ALA A 243 -1.68 -21.81 -2.65
N GLU A 244 -1.91 -21.45 -3.92
CA GLU A 244 -2.60 -22.29 -4.90
C GLU A 244 -1.84 -23.61 -5.16
N LYS A 245 -0.51 -23.55 -5.31
CA LYS A 245 0.33 -24.73 -5.57
C LYS A 245 0.24 -25.79 -4.48
N TYR A 246 0.18 -25.37 -3.20
CA TYR A 246 0.09 -26.28 -2.06
C TYR A 246 -1.35 -26.55 -1.61
N GLY A 247 -2.35 -26.21 -2.46
CA GLY A 247 -3.75 -26.55 -2.24
C GLY A 247 -4.35 -25.90 -0.99
N ALA A 248 -3.93 -24.66 -0.70
CA ALA A 248 -4.50 -23.82 0.36
C ALA A 248 -4.59 -22.35 -0.10
N PRO A 249 -5.32 -22.03 -1.18
CA PRO A 249 -5.44 -20.66 -1.68
C PRO A 249 -5.95 -19.68 -0.61
N GLU A 250 -6.65 -20.16 0.41
CA GLU A 250 -7.15 -19.37 1.54
C GLU A 250 -6.05 -18.76 2.42
N VAL A 251 -4.81 -19.24 2.38
CA VAL A 251 -3.71 -18.60 3.15
C VAL A 251 -3.16 -17.35 2.47
N PHE A 252 -3.49 -17.10 1.21
CA PHE A 252 -3.05 -15.87 0.56
C PHE A 252 -3.95 -14.70 0.96
N MET A 253 -3.38 -13.76 1.73
CA MET A 253 -4.06 -12.54 2.14
C MET A 253 -3.84 -11.42 1.12
N GLY A 254 -4.68 -11.39 0.09
CA GLY A 254 -4.62 -10.38 -0.97
C GLY A 254 -5.85 -10.35 -1.87
N SER A 255 -5.85 -9.41 -2.81
CA SER A 255 -6.91 -9.20 -3.82
C SER A 255 -6.29 -9.08 -5.21
N LYS A 256 -6.94 -9.69 -6.21
CA LYS A 256 -6.48 -9.76 -7.61
C LYS A 256 -5.03 -10.23 -7.80
N GLY A 257 -4.52 -11.03 -6.85
CA GLY A 257 -3.15 -11.57 -6.89
C GLY A 257 -2.07 -10.67 -6.29
N GLN A 258 -2.44 -9.55 -5.68
CA GLN A 258 -1.55 -8.65 -4.95
C GLN A 258 -1.87 -8.70 -3.45
N GLY A 259 -0.85 -8.85 -2.60
CA GLY A 259 -0.98 -8.92 -1.14
C GLY A 259 -1.53 -7.62 -0.55
N PHE A 260 -2.15 -7.71 0.62
CA PHE A 260 -2.65 -6.51 1.30
C PHE A 260 -1.55 -5.67 1.93
N ALA A 261 -1.89 -4.40 2.16
CA ALA A 261 -1.16 -3.49 3.03
C ALA A 261 -1.58 -3.66 4.50
N GLY A 262 -0.90 -2.98 5.41
CA GLY A 262 -0.93 -3.14 6.87
C GLY A 262 -2.22 -2.71 7.56
N TYR A 263 -3.36 -2.76 6.90
CA TYR A 263 -4.65 -2.35 7.48
C TYR A 263 -5.59 -3.55 7.54
N HIS A 264 -5.99 -3.94 8.74
CA HIS A 264 -6.80 -5.14 8.95
C HIS A 264 -8.27 -4.90 8.57
N PRO A 265 -8.81 -5.54 7.52
CA PRO A 265 -10.13 -5.18 6.99
C PRO A 265 -11.31 -5.46 7.93
N ARG A 266 -11.16 -6.40 8.89
CA ARG A 266 -12.21 -6.66 9.89
C ARG A 266 -12.29 -5.56 10.96
N ALA A 267 -11.24 -4.75 11.12
CA ALA A 267 -11.24 -3.58 11.97
C ALA A 267 -11.57 -2.28 11.20
N MET A 268 -11.62 -2.34 9.86
CA MET A 268 -11.85 -1.20 8.96
C MET A 268 -12.55 -1.67 7.68
N VAL A 269 -13.87 -1.80 7.71
CA VAL A 269 -14.60 -2.47 6.62
C VAL A 269 -14.57 -1.69 5.30
N GLY A 270 -14.46 -0.35 5.36
CA GLY A 270 -14.25 0.50 4.18
C GLY A 270 -12.93 0.20 3.48
N GLN A 271 -11.86 -0.03 4.24
CA GLN A 271 -10.57 -0.48 3.71
C GLN A 271 -10.69 -1.86 3.04
N GLY A 272 -11.53 -2.76 3.58
CA GLY A 272 -11.88 -4.02 2.93
C GLY A 272 -12.52 -3.83 1.55
N LEU A 273 -13.50 -2.93 1.45
CA LEU A 273 -14.11 -2.57 0.17
C LEU A 273 -13.09 -1.94 -0.80
N LEU A 274 -12.19 -1.10 -0.31
CA LEU A 274 -11.11 -0.52 -1.10
C LEU A 274 -10.21 -1.60 -1.72
N TYR A 275 -9.73 -2.54 -0.90
CA TYR A 275 -8.92 -3.66 -1.39
C TYR A 275 -9.66 -4.55 -2.40
N ALA A 276 -10.95 -4.77 -2.19
CA ALA A 276 -11.77 -5.54 -3.12
C ALA A 276 -11.92 -4.82 -4.46
N THR A 277 -12.14 -3.51 -4.47
CA THR A 277 -12.54 -2.75 -5.67
C THR A 277 -11.41 -2.04 -6.40
N SER A 278 -10.23 -1.92 -5.80
CA SER A 278 -9.07 -1.29 -6.42
C SER A 278 -8.71 -1.98 -7.76
N PRO A 279 -8.45 -1.21 -8.83
CA PRO A 279 -8.08 -1.77 -10.13
C PRO A 279 -6.67 -2.38 -10.13
N GLU A 280 -5.83 -2.04 -9.17
CA GLU A 280 -4.43 -2.50 -9.09
C GLU A 280 -4.28 -3.81 -8.29
N GLY A 281 -5.28 -4.16 -7.47
CA GLY A 281 -5.25 -5.28 -6.53
C GLY A 281 -5.38 -4.80 -5.08
N GLY A 282 -4.82 -5.53 -4.12
CA GLY A 282 -4.87 -5.19 -2.69
C GLY A 282 -4.08 -3.93 -2.28
N ASN A 283 -4.31 -2.78 -2.93
CA ASN A 283 -3.56 -1.54 -2.73
C ASN A 283 -4.36 -0.47 -1.95
N HIS A 284 -3.82 -0.06 -0.80
CA HIS A 284 -4.40 0.97 0.05
C HIS A 284 -4.22 2.40 -0.50
N THR A 285 -3.18 2.66 -1.28
CA THR A 285 -2.89 4.05 -1.72
C THR A 285 -3.93 4.57 -2.68
N THR A 286 -4.67 3.68 -3.37
CA THR A 286 -5.73 4.02 -4.33
C THR A 286 -6.94 4.72 -3.71
N GLY A 287 -7.04 4.83 -2.38
CA GLY A 287 -8.17 5.53 -1.75
C GLY A 287 -8.29 5.28 -0.25
N ASN A 288 -7.17 5.30 0.48
CA ASN A 288 -7.08 4.91 1.88
C ASN A 288 -8.18 5.55 2.76
N THR A 289 -8.87 4.72 3.55
CA THR A 289 -10.00 5.13 4.40
C THR A 289 -9.63 5.37 5.86
N VAL A 290 -8.35 5.13 6.26
CA VAL A 290 -7.81 5.34 7.62
C VAL A 290 -8.25 6.66 8.25
N GLN A 291 -8.34 7.73 7.46
CA GLN A 291 -8.66 9.04 8.00
C GLN A 291 -10.04 9.12 8.65
N GLN A 292 -11.08 8.60 8.00
CA GLN A 292 -12.44 8.62 8.53
C GLN A 292 -12.67 7.48 9.52
N GLU A 293 -12.13 6.30 9.23
CA GLU A 293 -12.41 5.08 9.98
C GLU A 293 -11.62 4.98 11.29
N ILE A 294 -10.39 5.54 11.34
CA ILE A 294 -9.51 5.47 12.51
C ILE A 294 -9.24 6.84 13.10
N ASN A 295 -8.82 7.80 12.27
CA ASN A 295 -8.39 9.12 12.78
C ASN A 295 -9.55 10.09 13.04
N GLY A 296 -10.75 9.79 12.53
CA GLY A 296 -11.95 10.62 12.69
C GLY A 296 -11.98 11.94 11.90
N ILE A 297 -11.23 12.06 10.79
CA ILE A 297 -11.03 13.31 10.04
C ILE A 297 -11.64 13.23 8.62
N PRO A 298 -12.38 14.26 8.16
CA PRO A 298 -12.86 15.42 8.94
C PRO A 298 -14.02 15.06 9.88
N GLU A 299 -14.72 13.96 9.61
CA GLU A 299 -15.78 13.42 10.45
C GLU A 299 -15.56 11.92 10.65
N PRO A 300 -15.76 11.41 11.88
CA PRO A 300 -15.61 10.00 12.17
C PRO A 300 -16.70 9.17 11.52
N MET A 301 -16.32 7.98 11.06
CA MET A 301 -17.23 6.98 10.51
C MET A 301 -16.99 5.66 11.23
N ASP A 302 -18.05 5.03 11.72
CA ASP A 302 -17.97 3.73 12.41
C ASP A 302 -17.22 2.71 11.52
N PRO A 303 -16.05 2.20 11.94
CA PRO A 303 -15.22 1.36 11.09
C PRO A 303 -15.75 -0.07 10.91
N PHE A 304 -16.84 -0.46 11.60
CA PHE A 304 -17.36 -1.82 11.60
C PHE A 304 -18.62 -2.01 10.73
N THR A 305 -19.25 -0.92 10.28
CA THR A 305 -20.53 -0.99 9.55
C THR A 305 -20.38 -0.62 8.08
N ALA A 306 -21.27 -1.16 7.23
CA ALA A 306 -21.29 -0.88 5.79
C ALA A 306 -21.76 0.55 5.45
N GLU A 307 -22.43 1.23 6.38
CA GLU A 307 -23.08 2.51 6.15
C GLU A 307 -22.07 3.59 5.73
N GLY A 308 -22.35 4.26 4.60
CA GLY A 308 -21.50 5.33 4.05
C GLY A 308 -20.15 4.87 3.45
N LYS A 309 -19.75 3.60 3.61
CA LYS A 309 -18.43 3.10 3.18
C LYS A 309 -18.24 3.13 1.67
N ALA A 310 -19.27 2.75 0.91
CA ALA A 310 -19.23 2.78 -0.54
C ALA A 310 -18.98 4.20 -1.07
N GLU A 311 -19.70 5.20 -0.56
CA GLU A 311 -19.51 6.60 -0.92
C GLU A 311 -18.11 7.11 -0.53
N LEU A 312 -17.66 6.78 0.68
CA LEU A 312 -16.31 7.10 1.15
C LEU A 312 -15.24 6.56 0.19
N VAL A 313 -15.28 5.26 -0.13
CA VAL A 313 -14.28 4.63 -0.99
C VAL A 313 -14.30 5.22 -2.40
N ILE A 314 -15.48 5.45 -3.00
CA ILE A 314 -15.60 6.09 -4.32
C ILE A 314 -14.97 7.48 -4.30
N ARG A 315 -15.30 8.29 -3.29
CA ARG A 315 -14.77 9.64 -3.15
C ARG A 315 -13.24 9.62 -3.05
N ARG A 316 -12.69 8.76 -2.18
CA ARG A 316 -11.23 8.63 -2.00
C ARG A 316 -10.53 8.12 -3.25
N GLN A 317 -11.11 7.16 -3.96
CA GLN A 317 -10.56 6.66 -5.22
C GLN A 317 -10.52 7.74 -6.30
N ASN A 318 -11.58 8.54 -6.44
CA ASN A 318 -11.61 9.63 -7.42
C ASN A 318 -10.62 10.75 -7.05
N GLU A 319 -10.55 11.13 -5.77
CA GLU A 319 -9.60 12.14 -5.27
C GLU A 319 -8.15 11.69 -5.53
N THR A 320 -7.83 10.44 -5.18
CA THR A 320 -6.48 9.87 -5.34
C THR A 320 -6.09 9.75 -6.81
N ALA A 321 -6.98 9.23 -7.67
CA ALA A 321 -6.69 9.11 -9.10
C ALA A 321 -6.35 10.47 -9.74
N PHE A 322 -7.02 11.55 -9.32
CA PHE A 322 -6.68 12.89 -9.78
C PHE A 322 -5.33 13.39 -9.24
N VAL A 323 -5.03 13.15 -7.96
CA VAL A 323 -3.73 13.45 -7.33
C VAL A 323 -2.58 12.75 -8.07
N GLU A 324 -2.74 11.47 -8.39
CA GLU A 324 -1.74 10.68 -9.11
C GLU A 324 -1.55 11.17 -10.54
N CYS A 325 -2.63 11.52 -11.26
CA CYS A 325 -2.55 12.15 -12.58
C CYS A 325 -1.80 13.49 -12.56
N CYS A 326 -1.85 14.23 -11.45
CA CYS A 326 -1.10 15.48 -11.28
C CYS A 326 0.39 15.26 -10.97
N GLY A 327 0.81 14.04 -10.65
CA GLY A 327 2.20 13.72 -10.32
C GLY A 327 2.66 14.27 -8.97
N VAL A 328 1.73 14.47 -8.03
CA VAL A 328 2.01 14.99 -6.69
C VAL A 328 1.78 13.91 -5.62
N CYS A 329 2.46 14.03 -4.48
CA CYS A 329 2.33 13.06 -3.39
C CYS A 329 0.95 13.14 -2.73
N VAL A 330 0.38 11.99 -2.34
CA VAL A 330 -0.94 11.91 -1.67
C VAL A 330 -0.94 12.44 -0.24
N PHE A 331 0.18 12.39 0.50
CA PHE A 331 0.23 12.79 1.91
C PHE A 331 -0.23 14.23 2.18
N PRO A 332 0.31 15.28 1.52
CA PRO A 332 -0.16 16.64 1.75
C PRO A 332 -1.68 16.82 1.56
N TYR A 333 -2.27 16.13 0.57
CA TYR A 333 -3.70 16.25 0.26
C TYR A 333 -4.58 15.40 1.17
N MET A 334 -4.02 14.33 1.75
CA MET A 334 -4.66 13.62 2.85
C MET A 334 -4.71 14.49 4.11
N LEU A 335 -3.66 15.25 4.42
CA LEU A 335 -3.53 15.95 5.71
C LEU A 335 -4.35 17.25 5.85
N ILE A 336 -4.98 17.75 4.78
CA ILE A 336 -5.59 19.07 4.77
C ILE A 336 -7.04 19.01 4.30
N GLU A 337 -7.94 19.66 5.05
CA GLU A 337 -9.30 19.92 4.63
C GLU A 337 -9.35 20.86 3.42
N GLY A 338 -10.21 20.58 2.44
CA GLY A 338 -10.29 21.37 1.20
C GLY A 338 -9.13 21.10 0.22
N SER A 339 -8.37 20.02 0.42
CA SER A 339 -7.23 19.64 -0.43
C SER A 339 -7.59 19.48 -1.92
N THR A 340 -8.80 18.99 -2.23
CA THR A 340 -9.29 18.87 -3.61
C THR A 340 -9.46 20.24 -4.27
N GLN A 341 -10.01 21.23 -3.56
CA GLN A 341 -10.16 22.60 -4.06
C GLN A 341 -8.78 23.24 -4.29
N ILE A 342 -7.85 23.05 -3.35
CA ILE A 342 -6.47 23.52 -3.47
C ILE A 342 -5.80 22.93 -4.71
N LEU A 343 -5.96 21.63 -4.95
CA LEU A 343 -5.39 20.97 -6.11
C LEU A 343 -6.06 21.45 -7.41
N ALA A 344 -7.36 21.75 -7.40
CA ALA A 344 -8.05 22.33 -8.55
C ALA A 344 -7.49 23.72 -8.91
N GLU A 345 -7.19 24.57 -7.92
CA GLU A 345 -6.56 25.88 -8.11
C GLU A 345 -5.15 25.74 -8.68
N LEU A 346 -4.32 24.86 -8.10
CA LEU A 346 -2.97 24.58 -8.59
C LEU A 346 -2.98 24.05 -10.03
N TYR A 347 -3.86 23.08 -10.31
CA TYR A 347 -4.03 22.53 -11.66
C TYR A 347 -4.46 23.63 -12.64
N SER A 348 -5.40 24.48 -12.25
CA SER A 348 -5.88 25.59 -13.07
C SER A 348 -4.78 26.57 -13.44
N ALA A 349 -3.96 26.97 -12.46
CA ALA A 349 -2.82 27.86 -12.67
C ALA A 349 -1.71 27.21 -13.51
N ALA A 350 -1.51 25.90 -13.36
CA ALA A 350 -0.53 25.15 -14.15
C ALA A 350 -0.92 25.12 -15.64
N VAL A 351 -2.18 24.80 -15.95
CA VAL A 351 -2.65 24.56 -17.34
C VAL A 351 -3.23 25.80 -18.02
N GLY A 352 -3.52 26.86 -17.27
CA GLY A 352 -4.07 28.12 -17.81
C GLY A 352 -5.56 28.07 -18.14
N LYS A 353 -6.29 27.12 -17.56
CA LYS A 353 -7.74 26.96 -17.69
C LYS A 353 -8.33 26.78 -16.30
N LYS A 354 -9.42 27.49 -16.00
CA LYS A 354 -10.11 27.37 -14.73
C LYS A 354 -10.82 26.02 -14.61
N TYR A 355 -10.58 25.33 -13.51
CA TYR A 355 -11.29 24.15 -13.06
C TYR A 355 -11.82 24.38 -11.64
N THR A 356 -13.05 23.93 -11.41
CA THR A 356 -13.68 23.86 -10.09
C THR A 356 -13.36 22.53 -9.42
N GLU A 357 -13.56 22.45 -8.09
CA GLU A 357 -13.45 21.19 -7.35
C GLU A 357 -14.32 20.07 -7.96
N ALA A 358 -15.57 20.38 -8.32
CA ALA A 358 -16.48 19.42 -8.93
C ALA A 358 -15.95 18.88 -10.27
N GLU A 359 -15.38 19.77 -11.11
CA GLU A 359 -14.82 19.35 -12.40
C GLU A 359 -13.59 18.45 -12.22
N VAL A 360 -12.70 18.73 -11.27
CA VAL A 360 -11.53 17.86 -11.04
C VAL A 360 -11.92 16.52 -10.42
N ARG A 361 -12.98 16.48 -9.59
CA ARG A 361 -13.55 15.20 -9.10
C ARG A 361 -14.04 14.32 -10.26
N VAL A 362 -14.66 14.92 -11.28
CA VAL A 362 -15.04 14.22 -12.52
C VAL A 362 -13.82 13.76 -13.32
N LEU A 363 -12.71 14.51 -13.33
CA LEU A 363 -11.46 14.07 -13.95
C LEU A 363 -10.88 12.84 -13.24
N GLY A 364 -10.87 12.84 -11.91
CA GLY A 364 -10.45 11.68 -11.11
C GLY A 364 -11.34 10.47 -11.31
N GLU A 365 -12.67 10.67 -11.34
CA GLU A 365 -13.62 9.60 -11.66
C GLU A 365 -13.38 9.01 -13.05
N ARG A 366 -13.11 9.87 -14.05
CA ARG A 366 -12.76 9.43 -15.40
C ARG A 366 -11.49 8.58 -15.39
N ALA A 367 -10.43 9.03 -14.74
CA ALA A 367 -9.17 8.29 -14.64
C ALA A 367 -9.37 6.89 -14.03
N PHE A 368 -10.07 6.81 -12.90
CA PHE A 368 -10.39 5.53 -12.27
C PHE A 368 -11.22 4.60 -13.18
N ASN A 369 -12.19 5.14 -13.92
CA ASN A 369 -12.99 4.33 -14.85
C ASN A 369 -12.19 3.87 -16.07
N VAL A 370 -11.12 4.58 -16.48
CA VAL A 370 -10.21 4.10 -17.54
C VAL A 370 -9.46 2.84 -17.07
N GLU A 371 -8.96 2.83 -15.85
CA GLU A 371 -8.30 1.66 -15.25
C GLU A 371 -9.28 0.49 -15.11
N ARG A 372 -10.49 0.76 -14.62
CA ARG A 372 -11.55 -0.25 -14.53
C ARG A 372 -11.92 -0.81 -15.91
N LEU A 373 -12.04 0.04 -16.93
CA LEU A 373 -12.35 -0.39 -18.30
C LEU A 373 -11.23 -1.26 -18.87
N PHE A 374 -9.97 -0.93 -18.59
CA PHE A 374 -8.83 -1.76 -18.96
C PHE A 374 -8.96 -3.17 -18.35
N ASN A 375 -9.25 -3.26 -17.05
CA ASN A 375 -9.45 -4.54 -16.38
C ASN A 375 -10.65 -5.32 -16.92
N GLN A 376 -11.77 -4.65 -17.22
CA GLN A 376 -12.95 -5.29 -17.83
C GLN A 376 -12.64 -5.90 -19.19
N LYS A 377 -11.80 -5.23 -20.00
CA LYS A 377 -11.31 -5.79 -21.28
C LYS A 377 -10.44 -7.04 -21.09
N LEU A 378 -9.80 -7.18 -19.93
CA LEU A 378 -9.06 -8.37 -19.53
C LEU A 378 -9.93 -9.44 -18.84
N GLY A 379 -11.25 -9.20 -18.73
CA GLY A 379 -12.22 -10.15 -18.19
C GLY A 379 -12.53 -10.01 -16.70
N PHE A 380 -12.03 -8.96 -16.05
CA PHE A 380 -12.34 -8.67 -14.65
C PHE A 380 -13.78 -8.19 -14.50
N ASN A 381 -14.47 -8.70 -13.48
CA ASN A 381 -15.82 -8.29 -13.11
C ASN A 381 -16.03 -8.47 -11.60
N ARG A 382 -17.28 -8.44 -11.14
CA ARG A 382 -17.64 -8.63 -9.72
C ARG A 382 -16.96 -9.83 -9.06
N LYS A 383 -16.76 -10.95 -9.78
CA LYS A 383 -16.14 -12.16 -9.21
C LYS A 383 -14.67 -11.95 -8.78
N ASP A 384 -14.04 -10.88 -9.27
CA ASP A 384 -12.64 -10.53 -9.01
C ASP A 384 -12.52 -9.40 -7.97
N ASP A 385 -13.65 -8.78 -7.59
CA ASP A 385 -13.74 -7.79 -6.51
C ASP A 385 -14.06 -8.50 -5.20
N THR A 386 -13.09 -9.26 -4.69
CA THR A 386 -13.27 -10.18 -3.55
C THR A 386 -12.22 -9.99 -2.47
N LEU A 387 -12.52 -10.51 -1.27
CA LEU A 387 -11.56 -10.68 -0.18
C LEU A 387 -11.38 -12.17 0.15
N PRO A 388 -10.24 -12.57 0.75
CA PRO A 388 -10.07 -13.89 1.34
C PRO A 388 -11.18 -14.21 2.34
N LYS A 389 -11.62 -15.48 2.36
CA LYS A 389 -12.75 -15.92 3.20
C LYS A 389 -12.58 -15.58 4.68
N ARG A 390 -11.35 -15.68 5.20
CA ARG A 390 -10.97 -15.27 6.56
C ARG A 390 -11.56 -13.90 6.92
N LEU A 391 -11.48 -12.92 6.04
CA LEU A 391 -11.93 -11.56 6.31
C LEU A 391 -13.45 -11.39 6.25
N THR A 392 -14.16 -12.28 5.56
CA THR A 392 -15.62 -12.20 5.35
C THR A 392 -16.42 -13.22 6.17
N GLN A 393 -15.75 -14.21 6.78
CA GLN A 393 -16.40 -15.35 7.42
C GLN A 393 -15.83 -15.68 8.81
N GLU A 394 -14.55 -15.38 9.08
CA GLU A 394 -13.94 -15.61 10.39
C GLU A 394 -13.99 -14.30 11.19
N PRO A 395 -14.76 -14.25 12.29
CA PRO A 395 -14.86 -13.04 13.10
C PRO A 395 -13.50 -12.55 13.58
N HIS A 396 -13.35 -11.24 13.72
CA HIS A 396 -12.19 -10.68 14.40
C HIS A 396 -12.12 -11.23 15.82
N ASN A 397 -10.93 -11.65 16.22
CA ASN A 397 -10.72 -12.57 17.32
C ASN A 397 -10.44 -11.90 18.67
N GLU A 398 -10.19 -10.59 18.71
CA GLU A 398 -9.85 -9.89 19.94
C GLU A 398 -10.07 -8.37 19.86
N GLY A 399 -10.33 -7.76 21.02
CA GLY A 399 -10.26 -6.31 21.23
C GLY A 399 -11.30 -5.48 20.48
N ILE A 400 -10.87 -4.31 19.99
CA ILE A 400 -11.72 -3.39 19.25
C ILE A 400 -12.17 -4.04 17.93
N GLY A 401 -13.49 -4.15 17.74
CA GLY A 401 -14.06 -4.83 16.58
C GLY A 401 -14.15 -6.35 16.71
N GLU A 402 -13.96 -6.92 17.91
CA GLU A 402 -14.21 -8.34 18.19
C GLU A 402 -15.58 -8.78 17.65
N GLY A 403 -15.63 -9.95 17.00
CA GLY A 403 -16.84 -10.48 16.39
C GLY A 403 -17.13 -9.95 14.98
N ASN A 404 -16.42 -8.93 14.51
CA ASN A 404 -16.70 -8.31 13.22
C ASN A 404 -16.15 -9.11 12.02
N VAL A 405 -16.87 -9.07 10.90
CA VAL A 405 -16.43 -9.54 9.58
C VAL A 405 -16.70 -8.44 8.55
N VAL A 406 -16.05 -8.48 7.39
CA VAL A 406 -16.32 -7.51 6.33
C VAL A 406 -17.64 -7.84 5.62
N PRO A 407 -18.68 -6.97 5.66
CA PRO A 407 -19.95 -7.17 4.95
C PRO A 407 -19.80 -6.83 3.45
N LEU A 408 -18.93 -7.55 2.76
CA LEU A 408 -18.45 -7.15 1.43
C LEU A 408 -19.56 -7.11 0.37
N ASP A 409 -20.44 -8.11 0.32
CA ASP A 409 -21.46 -8.20 -0.73
C ASP A 409 -22.45 -7.03 -0.69
N GLU A 410 -22.89 -6.64 0.51
CA GLU A 410 -23.74 -5.47 0.73
C GLU A 410 -23.05 -4.18 0.26
N MET A 411 -21.78 -4.01 0.66
CA MET A 411 -21.00 -2.85 0.26
C MET A 411 -20.74 -2.79 -1.24
N LEU A 412 -20.51 -3.93 -1.92
CA LEU A 412 -20.30 -3.99 -3.36
C LEU A 412 -21.56 -3.62 -4.15
N ASP A 413 -22.74 -4.05 -3.70
CA ASP A 413 -24.01 -3.71 -4.34
C ASP A 413 -24.22 -2.18 -4.34
N GLU A 414 -24.01 -1.57 -3.19
CA GLU A 414 -24.10 -0.12 -3.05
C GLU A 414 -23.01 0.61 -3.83
N TYR A 415 -21.77 0.11 -3.78
CA TYR A 415 -20.63 0.66 -4.51
C TYR A 415 -20.87 0.70 -6.02
N TYR A 416 -21.35 -0.40 -6.62
CA TYR A 416 -21.64 -0.43 -8.06
C TYR A 416 -22.79 0.50 -8.43
N ARG A 417 -23.84 0.55 -7.60
CA ARG A 417 -24.97 1.46 -7.80
C ARG A 417 -24.50 2.91 -7.81
N LEU A 418 -23.68 3.32 -6.83
CA LEU A 418 -23.14 4.67 -6.69
C LEU A 418 -22.14 5.01 -7.80
N ARG A 419 -21.34 4.05 -8.27
CA ARG A 419 -20.44 4.19 -9.43
C ARG A 419 -21.18 4.35 -10.77
N GLY A 420 -22.48 4.06 -10.83
CA GLY A 420 -23.24 4.00 -12.08
C GLY A 420 -22.88 2.78 -12.94
N TRP A 421 -22.43 1.70 -12.30
CA TRP A 421 -22.10 0.42 -12.91
C TRP A 421 -23.28 -0.55 -12.79
N ASP A 422 -23.22 -1.66 -13.53
CA ASP A 422 -24.20 -2.74 -13.37
C ASP A 422 -23.88 -3.65 -12.17
N LYS A 423 -24.80 -4.56 -11.86
CA LYS A 423 -24.64 -5.52 -10.74
C LYS A 423 -23.46 -6.49 -10.90
N ASN A 424 -22.93 -6.65 -12.11
CA ASN A 424 -21.75 -7.46 -12.38
C ASN A 424 -20.46 -6.65 -12.26
N GLY A 425 -20.53 -5.38 -11.82
CA GLY A 425 -19.40 -4.48 -11.72
C GLY A 425 -18.90 -4.00 -13.08
N MET A 426 -19.75 -4.00 -14.11
CA MET A 426 -19.44 -3.53 -15.47
C MET A 426 -19.81 -2.06 -15.64
N ILE A 427 -18.96 -1.27 -16.30
CA ILE A 427 -19.27 0.14 -16.55
C ILE A 427 -20.42 0.19 -17.58
N THR A 428 -21.47 0.93 -17.27
CA THR A 428 -22.63 1.06 -18.17
C THR A 428 -22.32 1.99 -19.35
N GLU A 429 -22.98 1.78 -20.49
CA GLU A 429 -22.93 2.71 -21.65
C GLU A 429 -23.28 4.15 -21.27
N LYS A 430 -24.25 4.32 -20.35
CA LYS A 430 -24.62 5.63 -19.83
C LYS A 430 -23.41 6.28 -19.13
N LYS A 431 -22.73 5.55 -18.24
CA LYS A 431 -21.58 6.06 -17.50
C LYS A 431 -20.37 6.32 -18.41
N LEU A 432 -20.14 5.48 -19.42
CA LEU A 432 -19.12 5.72 -20.44
C LEU A 432 -19.37 7.05 -21.18
N ARG A 433 -20.60 7.33 -21.62
CA ARG A 433 -20.94 8.59 -22.28
C ARG A 433 -20.80 9.79 -21.35
N GLU A 434 -21.28 9.67 -20.11
CA GLU A 434 -21.16 10.70 -19.07
C GLU A 434 -19.70 11.10 -18.84
N LEU A 435 -18.81 10.11 -18.79
CA LEU A 435 -17.37 10.33 -18.59
C LEU A 435 -16.60 10.58 -19.89
N SER A 436 -17.26 10.64 -21.05
CA SER A 436 -16.60 10.80 -22.36
C SER A 436 -15.57 9.68 -22.67
N LEU A 437 -15.94 8.44 -22.37
CA LEU A 437 -15.15 7.21 -22.56
C LEU A 437 -15.81 6.20 -23.55
N ALA A 438 -16.95 6.57 -24.15
CA ALA A 438 -17.73 5.72 -25.04
C ALA A 438 -17.16 5.60 -26.46
#